data_AF-A0A9D2G9C0-F1
#
_entry.id   AF-A0A9D2G9C0-F1
#
_cell.length_a   1.000
_cell.length_b   1.000
_cell.length_c   1.000
_cell.angle_alpha   90.00
_cell.angle_beta   90.00
_cell.angle_gamma   90.00
#
_symmetry.space_group_name_H-M   'P 1'
#
loop_
_entity.id
_entity.type
_entity.pdbx_description
1 polymer ?
#
loop_
_entity_poly.entity_id
_entity_poly.type
_entity_poly.pdbx_seq_one_letter_code
_entity_poly.pdbx_strand_id
1 'polypeptide(L)'
;MEMETARKGFLGVSAAFMVSAVTPLLIPFALDSEGNLNAAGYAAGLMFWAGLIAGCVGYVLLWRKSEKKMPEEIRNEKKPAAIRFFSNRVSKITDIILIISFIVTVYCMVNASANQTVAAVVLFIMLAALYLHFLLNGKIYFYIEKSLSISERRENESKNEKA
;
A
#
# COMPACT_ATOMS: atom_id res chain seq x y z
N MET A 1 4.35 18.58 15.09
CA MET A 1 3.84 17.45 15.91
C MET A 1 2.73 16.67 15.20
N GLU A 2 1.72 17.31 14.61
CA GLU A 2 0.56 16.57 14.04
C GLU A 2 0.82 15.90 12.67
N MET A 3 1.65 16.50 11.82
CA MET A 3 2.08 15.89 10.55
C MET A 3 2.83 14.57 10.77
N GLU A 4 3.64 14.52 11.82
CA GLU A 4 4.36 13.34 12.23
C GLU A 4 3.39 12.21 12.64
N THR A 5 2.26 12.56 13.25
CA THR A 5 1.21 11.59 13.62
C THR A 5 0.51 11.02 12.39
N ALA A 6 0.19 11.86 11.39
CA ALA A 6 -0.41 11.40 10.14
C ALA A 6 0.55 10.50 9.35
N ARG A 7 1.84 10.86 9.29
CA ARG A 7 2.89 10.06 8.65
C ARG A 7 3.12 8.73 9.35
N LYS A 8 3.23 8.71 10.68
CA LYS A 8 3.37 7.47 11.46
C LYS A 8 2.13 6.57 11.30
N GLY A 9 0.94 7.16 11.33
CA GLY A 9 -0.31 6.44 11.07
C GLY A 9 -0.34 5.83 9.67
N PHE A 10 0.04 6.59 8.65
CA PHE A 10 0.13 6.10 7.27
C PHE A 10 1.15 4.95 7.14
N LEU A 11 2.32 5.07 7.76
CA LEU A 11 3.33 4.00 7.79
C LEU A 11 2.79 2.73 8.48
N GLY A 12 2.07 2.88 9.59
CA GLY A 12 1.44 1.76 10.29
C GLY A 12 0.38 1.05 9.45
N VAL A 13 -0.44 1.81 8.72
CA VAL A 13 -1.42 1.27 7.78
C VAL A 13 -0.73 0.53 6.63
N SER A 14 0.30 1.14 6.02
CA SER A 14 1.10 0.50 4.99
C SER A 14 1.73 -0.80 5.48
N ALA A 15 2.26 -0.82 6.71
CA ALA A 15 2.85 -2.01 7.32
C ALA A 15 1.81 -3.13 7.50
N ALA A 16 0.60 -2.81 7.95
CA ALA A 16 -0.48 -3.79 8.09
C ALA A 16 -0.87 -4.42 6.74
N PHE A 17 -0.98 -3.60 5.68
CA PHE A 17 -1.18 -4.12 4.32
C PHE A 17 0.00 -4.98 3.83
N MET A 18 1.25 -4.62 4.17
CA MET A 18 2.42 -5.43 3.81
C MET A 18 2.44 -6.78 4.52
N VAL A 19 1.95 -6.89 5.76
CA VAL A 19 1.76 -8.19 6.44
C VAL A 19 0.83 -9.09 5.62
N SER A 20 -0.27 -8.53 5.10
CA SER A 20 -1.15 -9.26 4.19
C SER A 20 -0.46 -9.61 2.87
N ALA A 21 0.27 -8.67 2.27
CA ALA A 21 0.90 -8.87 0.97
C ALA A 21 1.97 -9.98 0.98
N VAL A 22 2.69 -10.18 2.10
CA VAL A 22 3.79 -11.16 2.22
C VAL A 22 3.30 -12.60 2.29
N THR A 23 2.07 -12.86 2.73
CA THR A 23 1.57 -14.23 2.94
C THR A 23 1.55 -15.14 1.71
N PRO A 24 1.41 -14.68 0.44
CA PRO A 24 1.56 -15.53 -0.74
C PRO A 24 2.92 -16.22 -0.83
N LEU A 25 3.98 -15.62 -0.27
CA LEU A 25 5.30 -16.26 -0.21
C LEU A 25 5.31 -17.52 0.65
N LEU A 26 4.29 -17.71 1.49
CA LEU A 26 4.13 -18.89 2.34
C LEU A 26 3.32 -20.00 1.66
N ILE A 27 2.70 -19.74 0.50
CA ILE A 27 1.90 -20.73 -0.25
C ILE A 27 2.69 -22.02 -0.53
N PRO A 28 3.96 -21.99 -0.97
CA PRO A 28 4.72 -23.22 -1.21
C PRO A 28 4.90 -24.11 0.02
N PHE A 29 4.72 -23.55 1.23
CA PHE A 29 4.84 -24.25 2.51
C PHE A 29 3.49 -24.54 3.16
N ALA A 30 2.38 -24.13 2.53
CA ALA A 30 1.04 -24.20 3.11
C ALA A 30 0.37 -25.57 2.96
N LEU A 31 0.88 -26.41 2.05
CA LEU A 31 0.34 -27.73 1.76
C LEU A 31 1.19 -28.82 2.39
N ASP A 32 0.56 -29.86 2.92
CA ASP A 32 1.23 -31.10 3.32
C ASP A 32 1.40 -32.07 2.14
N SER A 33 1.97 -33.24 2.41
CA SER A 33 2.19 -34.31 1.42
C SER A 33 0.90 -34.86 0.81
N GLU A 34 -0.25 -34.65 1.45
CA GLU A 34 -1.57 -35.07 0.97
C GLU A 34 -2.28 -33.94 0.20
N GLY A 35 -1.68 -32.77 0.10
CA GLY A 35 -2.27 -31.59 -0.54
C GLY A 35 -3.29 -30.86 0.34
N ASN A 36 -3.37 -31.19 1.63
CA ASN A 36 -4.21 -30.49 2.60
C ASN A 36 -3.48 -29.29 3.19
N LEU A 37 -4.25 -28.29 3.66
CA LEU A 37 -3.67 -27.15 4.38
C LEU A 37 -3.10 -27.62 5.71
N ASN A 38 -1.80 -27.41 5.89
CA ASN A 38 -1.13 -27.65 7.16
C ASN A 38 -1.29 -26.44 8.12
N ALA A 39 -0.73 -26.55 9.33
CA ALA A 39 -0.76 -25.46 10.31
C ALA A 39 -0.18 -24.13 9.78
N ALA A 40 0.86 -24.18 8.95
CA ALA A 40 1.46 -23.00 8.34
C ALA A 40 0.52 -22.38 7.30
N GLY A 41 -0.24 -23.20 6.55
CA GLY A 41 -1.26 -22.73 5.61
C GLY A 41 -2.40 -21.97 6.31
N TYR A 42 -2.92 -22.52 7.41
CA TYR A 42 -3.92 -21.81 8.22
C TYR A 42 -3.37 -20.52 8.84
N ALA A 43 -2.14 -20.55 9.35
CA ALA A 43 -1.47 -19.36 9.88
C ALA A 43 -1.28 -18.27 8.81
N ALA A 44 -0.87 -18.64 7.59
CA ALA A 44 -0.72 -17.72 6.47
C ALA A 44 -2.05 -17.09 6.06
N GLY A 45 -3.14 -17.88 6.03
CA GLY A 45 -4.49 -17.37 5.77
C GLY A 45 -4.96 -16.39 6.85
N LEU A 46 -4.74 -16.71 8.13
CA LEU A 46 -5.07 -15.82 9.25
C LEU A 46 -4.27 -14.51 9.18
N MET A 47 -2.96 -14.58 8.92
CA MET A 47 -2.12 -13.38 8.75
C MET A 47 -2.58 -12.52 7.58
N PHE A 48 -3.01 -13.14 6.47
CA PHE A 48 -3.48 -12.45 5.29
C PHE A 48 -4.70 -11.58 5.62
N TRP A 49 -5.74 -12.20 6.20
CA TRP A 49 -6.98 -11.51 6.54
C TRP A 49 -6.80 -10.52 7.68
N ALA A 50 -6.02 -10.87 8.71
CA ALA A 50 -5.75 -9.97 9.82
C ALA A 50 -5.03 -8.71 9.35
N GLY A 51 -4.00 -8.84 8.52
CA GLY A 51 -3.28 -7.70 7.94
C GLY A 51 -4.18 -6.83 7.06
N LEU A 52 -5.02 -7.47 6.22
CA LEU A 52 -5.95 -6.76 5.33
C LEU A 52 -6.99 -5.95 6.12
N ILE A 53 -7.64 -6.59 7.09
CA ILE A 53 -8.65 -5.94 7.94
C ILE A 53 -8.01 -4.81 8.75
N ALA A 54 -6.84 -5.07 9.36
CA ALA A 54 -6.12 -4.05 10.12
C ALA A 54 -5.72 -2.85 9.23
N GLY A 55 -5.26 -3.10 8.00
CA GLY A 55 -4.96 -2.05 7.02
C GLY A 55 -6.20 -1.23 6.66
N CYS A 56 -7.33 -1.88 6.35
CA CYS A 56 -8.59 -1.20 6.03
C CYS A 56 -9.11 -0.37 7.21
N VAL A 57 -9.22 -0.96 8.41
CA VAL A 57 -9.70 -0.26 9.60
C VAL A 57 -8.76 0.89 9.97
N GLY A 58 -7.44 0.63 9.95
CA GLY A 58 -6.43 1.65 10.22
C GLY A 58 -6.51 2.82 9.24
N TYR A 59 -6.72 2.55 7.95
CA TYR A 59 -6.90 3.60 6.94
C TYR A 59 -8.15 4.44 7.20
N VAL A 60 -9.29 3.80 7.53
CA VAL A 60 -10.54 4.51 7.85
C VAL A 60 -10.38 5.38 9.11
N LEU A 61 -9.72 4.87 10.16
CA LEU A 61 -9.45 5.65 11.36
C LEU A 61 -8.53 6.84 11.09
N LEU A 62 -7.48 6.61 10.29
CA LEU A 62 -6.56 7.66 9.87
C LEU A 62 -7.26 8.72 9.01
N TRP A 63 -8.15 8.30 8.11
CA TRP A 63 -9.00 9.18 7.32
C TRP A 63 -9.84 10.07 8.23
N ARG A 64 -10.64 9.48 9.13
CA ARG A 64 -11.53 10.23 10.04
C ARG A 64 -10.79 11.25 10.91
N LYS A 65 -9.55 10.94 11.30
CA LYS A 65 -8.70 11.84 12.09
C LYS A 65 -8.12 12.98 11.23
N SER A 66 -7.78 12.70 9.99
CA SER A 66 -7.08 13.64 9.10
C SER A 66 -8.04 14.52 8.32
N GLU A 67 -9.22 14.02 7.96
CA GLU A 67 -10.23 14.70 7.14
C GLU A 67 -10.66 16.05 7.75
N LYS A 68 -10.83 16.12 9.07
CA LYS A 68 -11.21 17.36 9.78
C LYS A 68 -10.17 18.48 9.64
N LYS A 69 -8.93 18.13 9.28
CA LYS A 69 -7.78 19.03 9.23
C LYS A 69 -7.29 19.24 7.79
N MET A 70 -7.85 18.50 6.83
CA MET A 70 -7.50 18.65 5.42
C MET A 70 -8.11 19.94 4.87
N PRO A 71 -7.37 20.68 4.02
CA PRO A 71 -7.93 21.77 3.23
C PRO A 71 -9.16 21.29 2.45
N GLU A 72 -10.19 22.14 2.34
CA GLU A 72 -11.44 21.79 1.64
C GLU A 72 -11.21 21.36 0.19
N GLU A 73 -10.21 21.92 -0.48
CA GLU A 73 -9.78 21.54 -1.83
C GLU A 73 -9.46 20.03 -1.94
N ILE A 74 -8.74 19.47 -0.97
CA ILE A 74 -8.35 18.05 -0.94
C ILE A 74 -9.54 17.19 -0.48
N ARG A 75 -10.30 17.67 0.51
CA ARG A 75 -11.45 16.94 1.05
C ARG A 75 -12.52 16.75 -0.01
N ASN A 76 -12.85 17.81 -0.75
CA ASN A 76 -13.93 17.85 -1.73
C ASN A 76 -13.54 17.30 -3.11
N GLU A 77 -12.29 16.85 -3.29
CA GLU A 77 -11.87 16.23 -4.54
C GLU A 77 -12.69 14.96 -4.81
N LYS A 78 -13.40 14.92 -5.94
CA LYS A 78 -14.39 13.87 -6.25
C LYS A 78 -13.78 12.59 -6.82
N LYS A 79 -12.47 12.58 -7.12
CA LYS A 79 -11.82 11.42 -7.74
C LYS A 79 -11.49 10.36 -6.68
N PRO A 80 -12.04 9.15 -6.77
CA PRO A 80 -11.68 8.06 -5.86
C PRO A 80 -10.24 7.63 -6.12
N ALA A 81 -9.52 7.26 -5.05
CA ALA A 81 -8.12 6.84 -5.11
C ALA A 81 -7.90 5.67 -6.09
N ALA A 82 -8.89 4.78 -6.22
CA ALA A 82 -8.88 3.61 -7.09
C ALA A 82 -8.76 3.91 -8.59
N ILE A 83 -9.19 5.11 -9.04
CA ILE A 83 -9.21 5.48 -10.46
C ILE A 83 -8.12 6.51 -10.77
N ARG A 84 -7.45 7.00 -9.73
CA ARG A 84 -6.41 8.01 -9.85
C ARG A 84 -5.08 7.32 -10.09
N PHE A 85 -4.77 7.04 -11.34
CA PHE A 85 -3.45 6.56 -11.74
C PHE A 85 -2.48 7.73 -11.96
N PHE A 86 -1.18 7.46 -11.80
CA PHE A 86 -0.05 8.31 -12.15
C PHE A 86 -0.05 9.69 -11.49
N SER A 87 -0.60 9.81 -10.28
CA SER A 87 -0.86 11.13 -9.69
C SER A 87 0.36 11.86 -9.12
N ASN A 88 1.38 11.12 -8.68
CA ASN A 88 2.66 11.65 -8.24
C ASN A 88 3.80 10.73 -8.71
N ARG A 89 5.04 11.16 -8.51
CA ARG A 89 6.22 10.43 -9.01
C ARG A 89 6.31 9.02 -8.42
N VAL A 90 6.03 8.88 -7.12
CA VAL A 90 6.09 7.59 -6.42
C VAL A 90 4.97 6.67 -6.90
N SER A 91 3.74 7.18 -6.99
CA SER A 91 2.57 6.46 -7.49
C SER A 91 2.76 6.00 -8.93
N LYS A 92 3.41 6.81 -9.78
CA LYS A 92 3.71 6.40 -11.16
C LYS A 92 4.57 5.16 -11.22
N ILE A 93 5.58 5.05 -10.34
CA ILE A 93 6.42 3.85 -10.27
C ILE A 93 5.59 2.67 -9.79
N THR A 94 4.80 2.83 -8.72
CA THR A 94 3.92 1.80 -8.19
C THR A 94 2.91 1.30 -9.21
N ASP A 95 2.29 2.19 -9.98
CA ASP A 95 1.28 1.86 -10.98
C ASP A 95 1.88 1.08 -12.15
N ILE A 96 3.11 1.42 -12.59
CA ILE A 96 3.83 0.63 -13.60
C ILE A 96 4.11 -0.78 -13.06
N ILE A 97 4.60 -0.89 -11.82
CA ILE A 97 4.86 -2.18 -11.18
C ILE A 97 3.56 -3.00 -11.07
N LEU A 98 2.45 -2.36 -10.68
CA LEU A 98 1.14 -3.01 -10.58
C LEU A 98 0.70 -3.58 -11.94
N ILE A 99 0.78 -2.80 -13.02
CA ILE A 99 0.38 -3.25 -14.36
C ILE A 99 1.25 -4.43 -14.83
N ILE A 100 2.57 -4.32 -14.69
CA ILE A 100 3.49 -5.38 -15.12
C ILE A 100 3.27 -6.65 -14.31
N SER A 101 3.22 -6.54 -12.97
CA SER A 101 3.01 -7.69 -12.08
C SER A 101 1.64 -8.34 -12.27
N PHE A 102 0.60 -7.57 -12.59
CA PHE A 102 -0.71 -8.10 -12.95
C PHE A 102 -0.64 -8.96 -14.21
N ILE A 103 -0.02 -8.47 -15.28
CA ILE A 103 0.15 -9.22 -16.54
C ILE A 103 0.91 -10.53 -16.28
N VAL A 104 2.02 -10.47 -15.54
CA VAL A 104 2.82 -11.66 -15.22
C VAL A 104 2.05 -12.62 -14.31
N THR A 105 1.26 -12.13 -13.35
CA THR A 105 0.42 -12.99 -12.49
C THR A 105 -0.63 -13.73 -13.32
N VAL A 106 -1.30 -13.05 -14.25
CA VAL A 106 -2.26 -13.69 -15.17
C VAL A 106 -1.56 -14.74 -16.03
N TYR A 107 -0.37 -14.43 -16.55
CA TYR A 107 0.44 -15.39 -17.30
C TYR A 107 0.78 -16.65 -16.46
N CYS A 108 1.24 -16.47 -15.22
CA CYS A 108 1.52 -17.59 -14.31
C CYS A 108 0.28 -18.41 -13.97
N MET A 109 -0.90 -17.78 -13.88
CA MET A 109 -2.16 -18.45 -13.58
C MET A 109 -2.66 -19.32 -14.75
N VAL A 110 -2.55 -18.83 -15.99
CA VAL A 110 -3.03 -19.57 -17.17
C VAL A 110 -2.04 -20.63 -17.63
N ASN A 111 -0.78 -20.52 -17.24
CA ASN A 111 0.27 -21.46 -17.62
C ASN A 111 0.58 -22.44 -16.48
N ALA A 112 0.00 -23.64 -16.56
CA ALA A 112 0.18 -24.70 -15.56
C ALA A 112 1.64 -25.17 -15.38
N SER A 113 2.53 -24.84 -16.32
CA SER A 113 3.97 -25.14 -16.20
C SER A 113 4.77 -24.04 -15.48
N ALA A 114 4.14 -22.94 -15.09
CA ALA A 114 4.80 -21.86 -14.38
C ALA A 114 5.31 -22.32 -13.01
N ASN A 115 6.52 -21.87 -12.66
CA ASN A 115 7.13 -22.19 -11.38
C ASN A 115 6.30 -21.55 -10.24
N GLN A 116 5.83 -22.38 -9.30
CA GLN A 116 5.01 -21.95 -8.17
C GLN A 116 5.68 -20.87 -7.30
N THR A 117 7.01 -20.94 -7.11
CA THR A 117 7.77 -19.92 -6.38
C THR A 117 7.75 -18.59 -7.11
N VAL A 118 7.91 -18.59 -8.45
CA VAL A 118 7.82 -17.37 -9.25
C VAL A 118 6.41 -16.80 -9.18
N ALA A 119 5.37 -17.64 -9.30
CA ALA A 119 3.98 -17.22 -9.17
C ALA A 119 3.71 -16.56 -7.79
N ALA A 120 4.21 -17.16 -6.71
CA ALA A 120 4.08 -16.61 -5.35
C ALA A 120 4.79 -15.26 -5.19
N VAL A 121 6.01 -15.11 -5.73
CA VAL A 121 6.78 -13.85 -5.67
C VAL A 121 6.09 -12.75 -6.48
N VAL A 122 5.63 -13.06 -7.70
CA VAL A 122 4.95 -12.08 -8.54
C VAL A 122 3.61 -11.68 -7.90
N LEU A 123 2.89 -12.62 -7.29
CA LEU A 123 1.66 -12.34 -6.55
C LEU A 123 1.89 -11.42 -5.33
N PHE A 124 2.98 -11.64 -4.58
CA PHE A 124 3.40 -10.72 -3.52
C PHE A 124 3.63 -9.30 -4.07
N ILE A 125 4.41 -9.18 -5.16
CA ILE A 125 4.69 -7.87 -5.78
C ILE A 125 3.40 -7.20 -6.24
N MET A 126 2.50 -7.96 -6.86
CA MET A 126 1.21 -7.45 -7.34
C MET A 126 0.35 -6.94 -6.18
N LEU A 127 0.21 -7.71 -5.09
CA LEU A 127 -0.56 -7.27 -3.92
C LEU A 127 0.05 -6.06 -3.23
N ALA A 128 1.37 -6.04 -3.05
CA ALA A 128 2.08 -4.90 -2.48
C ALA A 128 1.88 -3.63 -3.35
N ALA A 129 2.01 -3.76 -4.67
CA ALA A 129 1.79 -2.67 -5.61
C ALA A 129 0.31 -2.22 -5.63
N LEU A 130 -0.64 -3.15 -5.51
CA LEU A 130 -2.07 -2.85 -5.44
C LEU A 130 -2.41 -2.04 -4.18
N TYR A 131 -1.92 -2.47 -3.01
CA TYR A 131 -2.12 -1.75 -1.77
C TYR A 131 -1.47 -0.36 -1.81
N LEU A 132 -0.23 -0.28 -2.30
CA LEU A 132 0.47 0.99 -2.47
C LEU A 132 -0.22 1.91 -3.49
N HIS A 133 -0.81 1.38 -4.56
CA HIS A 133 -1.59 2.16 -5.52
C HIS A 133 -2.74 2.90 -4.81
N PHE A 134 -3.53 2.19 -4.00
CA PHE A 134 -4.62 2.82 -3.25
C PHE A 134 -4.12 3.83 -2.21
N LEU A 135 -3.02 3.51 -1.51
CA LEU A 135 -2.48 4.36 -0.46
C LEU A 135 -1.84 5.65 -1.01
N LEU A 136 -0.97 5.53 -2.02
CA LEU A 136 -0.19 6.62 -2.59
C LEU A 136 -1.01 7.52 -3.52
N ASN A 137 -2.03 6.97 -4.19
CA ASN A 137 -2.99 7.78 -4.94
C ASN A 137 -4.16 8.30 -4.07
N GLY A 138 -4.15 7.95 -2.78
CA GLY A 138 -5.14 8.39 -1.80
C GLY A 138 -4.96 9.83 -1.33
N LYS A 139 -6.06 10.44 -0.90
CA LYS A 139 -6.11 11.81 -0.36
C LYS A 139 -5.21 12.03 0.85
N ILE A 140 -5.06 11.02 1.71
CA ILE A 140 -4.16 11.10 2.89
C ILE A 140 -2.71 11.28 2.46
N TYR A 141 -2.24 10.52 1.47
CA TYR A 141 -0.87 10.66 0.97
C TYR A 141 -0.66 12.05 0.35
N PHE A 142 -1.60 12.51 -0.47
CA PHE A 142 -1.53 13.85 -1.05
C PHE A 142 -1.47 14.96 0.01
N TYR A 143 -2.25 14.82 1.09
CA TYR A 143 -2.18 15.74 2.23
C TYR A 143 -0.81 15.72 2.91
N ILE A 144 -0.22 14.54 3.12
CA ILE A 144 1.12 14.37 3.70
C ILE A 144 2.21 14.97 2.80
N GLU A 145 2.14 14.74 1.49
CA GLU A 145 3.11 15.24 0.52
C GLU A 145 3.04 16.78 0.41
N LYS A 146 1.84 17.35 0.27
CA LYS A 146 1.66 18.81 0.18
C LYS A 146 2.18 19.52 1.44
N SER A 147 1.87 19.00 2.61
CA SER A 147 2.31 19.58 3.89
C SER A 147 3.82 19.46 4.13
N LEU A 148 4.46 18.35 3.73
CA LEU A 148 5.92 18.21 3.76
C LEU A 148 6.61 19.27 2.87
N SER A 149 6.13 19.44 1.63
CA SER A 149 6.70 20.43 0.71
C SER A 149 6.60 21.87 1.25
N ILE A 150 5.53 22.18 1.99
CA ILE A 150 5.34 23.50 2.62
C ILE A 150 6.32 23.68 3.79
N SER A 151 6.55 22.66 4.61
CA SER A 151 7.52 22.75 5.71
C SER A 151 8.95 22.93 5.19
N GLU A 152 9.34 22.22 4.13
CA GLU A 152 10.68 22.34 3.53
C GLU A 152 10.93 23.74 2.96
N ARG A 153 9.94 24.35 2.29
CA ARG A 153 10.06 25.73 1.79
C ARG A 153 10.29 26.74 2.91
N ARG A 154 9.49 26.67 4.00
CA ARG A 154 9.64 27.58 5.14
C ARG A 154 11.00 27.44 5.82
N GLU A 155 11.50 26.21 5.93
CA GLU A 155 12.83 25.96 6.48
C GLU A 155 13.91 26.59 5.60
N ASN A 156 13.82 26.44 4.28
CA ASN A 156 14.78 27.03 3.34
C ASN A 156 14.74 28.56 3.32
N GLU A 157 13.55 29.17 3.37
CA GLU A 157 13.38 30.62 3.50
C GLU A 157 14.02 31.15 4.79
N SER A 158 13.77 30.48 5.92
CA SER A 158 14.36 30.85 7.21
C SER A 158 15.89 30.71 7.27
N LYS A 159 16.46 29.80 6.47
CA LYS A 159 17.92 29.64 6.32
C LYS A 159 18.50 30.76 5.46
N ASN A 160 17.81 31.15 4.40
CA ASN A 160 18.22 32.23 3.52
C ASN A 160 18.13 33.62 4.18
N GLU A 161 17.15 33.86 5.07
CA GLU A 161 17.08 35.12 5.83
C GLU A 161 18.16 35.27 6.90
N LYS A 162 18.81 34.16 7.29
CA LYS A 162 19.88 34.13 8.29
C LYS A 162 21.29 34.10 7.70
N ALA A 163 21.41 34.04 6.37
CA ALA A 163 22.66 34.04 5.62
C ALA A 163 22.96 35.44 5.07
#